data_AF-A0A848I4V8-F1
#
_entry.id   AF-A0A848I4V8-F1
#
_cell.length_a   1.000
_cell.length_b   1.000
_cell.length_c   1.000
_cell.angle_alpha   90.00
_cell.angle_beta   90.00
_cell.angle_gamma   90.00
#
_symmetry.space_group_name_H-M   'P 1'
#
loop_
_entity.id
_entity.type
_entity.pdbx_description
1 polymer ?
#
loop_
_entity_poly.entity_id
_entity_poly.type
_entity_poly.pdbx_seq_one_letter_code
_entity_poly.pdbx_strand_id
1 'polypeptide(L)'
;MTFVRLCAASTILSSAALLVSPAMASETAKGSFAVRAVVPAYCEIDSDPVQLSEGSGFQSGSVMELCNSADGFQVVASYRELAPSEQVRFSYAGYSRQLNASGWTPVANRVGAKFGMRPIGVQYSALQAPLAINLTITYF
;
A
#
# COMPACT_ATOMS: atom_id res chain seq x y z
N MET A 1 72.91 -41.61 66.90
CA MET A 1 74.16 -41.05 66.37
C MET A 1 74.84 -42.11 65.53
N THR A 2 74.93 -41.90 64.22
CA THR A 2 76.08 -42.14 63.31
C THR A 2 75.57 -41.90 61.88
N PHE A 3 76.36 -41.15 61.12
CA PHE A 3 76.18 -40.64 59.76
C PHE A 3 75.94 -41.73 58.72
N VAL A 4 75.33 -41.39 57.56
CA VAL A 4 75.98 -41.45 56.23
C VAL A 4 75.22 -40.54 55.25
N ARG A 5 75.92 -39.57 54.66
CA ARG A 5 75.49 -38.80 53.47
C ARG A 5 75.68 -39.67 52.22
N LEU A 6 74.66 -39.81 51.38
CA LEU A 6 74.80 -40.33 50.02
C LEU A 6 74.84 -39.18 49.01
N CYS A 7 75.94 -39.11 48.27
CA CYS A 7 76.08 -38.41 46.99
C CYS A 7 75.66 -39.34 45.85
N ALA A 8 75.11 -38.75 44.77
CA ALA A 8 75.07 -39.18 43.36
C ALA A 8 73.69 -38.88 42.78
N ALA A 9 73.46 -38.48 41.53
CA ALA A 9 74.29 -38.04 40.42
C ALA A 9 73.30 -37.53 39.35
N SER A 10 73.81 -36.70 38.45
CA SER A 10 73.20 -36.04 37.29
C SER A 10 72.12 -36.82 36.50
N THR A 11 71.07 -36.10 36.08
CA THR A 11 70.39 -36.32 34.78
C THR A 11 69.86 -34.99 34.23
N ILE A 12 70.37 -34.64 33.04
CA ILE A 12 69.92 -33.55 32.17
C ILE A 12 68.63 -34.00 31.50
N LEU A 13 67.56 -33.20 31.56
CA LEU A 13 66.36 -33.39 30.72
C LEU A 13 65.94 -32.04 30.14
N SER A 14 66.25 -31.85 28.85
CA SER A 14 65.67 -30.81 27.99
C SER A 14 64.22 -31.19 27.66
N SER A 15 63.28 -30.27 27.88
CA SER A 15 61.92 -30.37 27.31
C SER A 15 61.43 -28.99 26.87
N ALA A 16 60.96 -28.95 25.62
CA ALA A 16 60.68 -27.80 24.80
C ALA A 16 59.68 -26.79 25.40
N ALA A 17 60.02 -25.50 25.33
CA ALA A 17 59.06 -24.43 25.44
C ALA A 17 58.16 -24.45 24.19
N LEU A 18 56.94 -24.97 24.34
CA LEU A 18 55.88 -24.78 23.35
C LEU A 18 55.54 -23.29 23.31
N LEU A 19 56.05 -22.59 22.30
CA LEU A 19 55.56 -21.26 21.93
C LEU A 19 54.14 -21.43 21.40
N VAL A 20 53.15 -21.34 22.29
CA VAL A 20 51.74 -21.19 21.91
C VAL A 20 51.63 -19.82 21.25
N SER A 21 51.56 -19.79 19.93
CA SER A 21 51.20 -18.57 19.21
C SER A 21 49.78 -18.19 19.62
N PRO A 22 49.51 -16.96 20.09
CA PRO A 22 48.13 -16.56 20.35
C PRO A 22 47.37 -16.65 19.04
N ALA A 23 46.23 -17.35 19.05
CA ALA A 23 45.27 -17.27 17.96
C ALA A 23 44.78 -15.81 17.90
N MET A 24 45.33 -15.03 16.98
CA MET A 24 44.84 -13.69 16.68
C MET A 24 43.42 -13.85 16.13
N ALA A 25 42.41 -13.65 16.97
CA ALA A 25 41.05 -13.50 16.53
C ALA A 25 41.02 -12.30 15.58
N SER A 26 40.82 -12.57 14.27
CA SER A 26 40.61 -11.52 13.28
C SER A 26 39.48 -10.62 13.76
N GLU A 27 39.68 -9.30 13.74
CA GLU A 27 38.58 -8.37 13.97
C GLU A 27 37.46 -8.71 13.00
N THR A 28 36.33 -9.18 13.52
CA THR A 28 35.11 -9.30 12.71
C THR A 28 34.77 -7.89 12.27
N ALA A 29 34.99 -7.58 10.99
CA ALA A 29 34.71 -6.28 10.40
C ALA A 29 33.25 -5.90 10.70
N LYS A 30 33.05 -4.93 11.62
CA LYS A 30 31.73 -4.38 11.94
C LYS A 30 31.37 -3.34 10.88
N GLY A 31 30.87 -3.80 9.74
CA GLY A 31 30.23 -2.92 8.76
C GLY A 31 28.83 -2.53 9.24
N SER A 32 28.49 -1.24 9.23
CA SER A 32 27.11 -0.79 9.36
C SER A 32 26.56 -0.44 7.98
N PHE A 33 25.29 -0.75 7.75
CA PHE A 33 24.56 -0.33 6.55
C PHE A 33 23.21 0.21 6.98
N ALA A 34 22.74 1.22 6.25
CA ALA A 34 21.41 1.79 6.45
C ALA A 34 20.50 1.32 5.31
N VAL A 35 19.34 0.77 5.66
CA VAL A 35 18.30 0.43 4.69
C VAL A 35 17.21 1.49 4.78
N ARG A 36 16.85 2.07 3.64
CA ARG A 36 15.70 2.97 3.50
C ARG A 36 14.68 2.34 2.57
N ALA A 37 13.43 2.30 3.02
CA ALA A 37 12.27 1.98 2.19
C ALA A 37 11.39 3.23 2.07
N VAL A 38 10.78 3.41 0.90
CA VAL A 38 9.82 4.48 0.63
C VAL A 38 8.55 3.84 0.07
N VAL A 39 7.41 4.12 0.70
CA VAL A 39 6.10 3.69 0.21
C VAL A 39 5.49 4.87 -0.55
N PRO A 40 5.23 4.73 -1.88
CA PRO A 40 4.58 5.78 -2.63
C PRO A 40 3.10 5.92 -2.23
N ALA A 41 2.57 7.13 -2.43
CA ALA A 41 1.14 7.37 -2.37
C ALA A 41 0.45 6.61 -3.53
N TYR A 42 -0.63 5.92 -3.20
CA TYR A 42 -1.43 5.12 -4.12
C TYR A 42 -2.89 5.25 -3.73
N CYS A 43 -3.73 5.69 -4.67
CA CYS A 43 -5.17 5.73 -4.49
C CYS A 43 -5.86 5.20 -5.75
N GLU A 44 -6.86 4.34 -5.56
CA GLU A 44 -7.60 3.65 -6.61
C GLU A 44 -9.07 3.45 -6.18
N ILE A 45 -9.95 3.41 -7.18
CA ILE A 45 -11.27 2.82 -7.05
C ILE A 45 -11.30 1.59 -7.94
N ASP A 46 -11.48 0.44 -7.31
CA ASP A 46 -11.68 -0.82 -8.01
C ASP A 46 -13.19 -1.07 -8.14
N SER A 47 -13.65 -1.02 -9.39
CA SER A 47 -15.04 -1.19 -9.77
C SER A 47 -15.20 -1.51 -11.25
N ASP A 48 -16.12 -2.41 -11.55
CA ASP A 48 -16.67 -2.52 -12.90
C ASP A 48 -17.51 -1.28 -13.26
N PRO A 49 -17.61 -0.94 -14.56
CA PRO A 49 -18.49 0.14 -15.01
C PRO A 49 -19.93 -0.12 -14.60
N VAL A 50 -20.60 0.89 -14.05
CA VAL A 50 -22.03 0.81 -13.74
C VAL A 50 -22.81 0.92 -15.04
N GLN A 51 -23.42 -0.18 -15.46
CA GLN A 51 -24.21 -0.25 -16.68
C GLN A 51 -25.68 0.08 -16.40
N LEU A 52 -26.24 1.03 -17.13
CA LEU A 52 -27.65 1.42 -17.06
C LEU A 52 -28.30 1.21 -18.43
N SER A 53 -29.53 0.69 -18.41
CA SER A 53 -30.37 0.58 -19.60
C SER A 53 -31.09 1.89 -19.91
N GLU A 54 -31.63 1.99 -21.12
CA GLU A 54 -32.53 3.08 -21.52
C GLU A 54 -33.77 3.20 -20.63
N GLY A 55 -34.34 4.40 -20.58
CA GLY A 55 -35.55 4.72 -19.83
C GLY A 55 -35.26 5.33 -18.46
N SER A 56 -35.97 4.84 -17.44
CA SER A 56 -35.93 5.37 -16.08
C SER A 56 -35.79 4.25 -15.08
N GLY A 57 -35.02 4.47 -14.02
CA GLY A 57 -34.79 3.43 -13.03
C GLY A 57 -33.86 3.82 -11.91
N PHE A 58 -33.51 2.81 -11.14
CA PHE A 58 -32.57 2.89 -10.04
C PHE A 58 -31.68 1.65 -10.02
N GLN A 59 -30.39 1.86 -9.79
CA GLN A 59 -29.40 0.81 -9.60
C GLN A 59 -28.55 1.12 -8.38
N SER A 60 -28.15 0.10 -7.63
CA SER A 60 -27.27 0.25 -6.47
C SER A 60 -26.18 -0.82 -6.48
N GLY A 61 -25.13 -0.57 -5.72
CA GLY A 61 -24.00 -1.48 -5.59
C GLY A 61 -22.98 -0.97 -4.62
N SER A 62 -21.76 -1.46 -4.74
CA SER A 62 -20.63 -1.00 -3.95
C SER A 62 -19.33 -1.11 -4.73
N VAL A 63 -18.40 -0.22 -4.46
CA VAL A 63 -17.06 -0.18 -5.07
C VAL A 63 -15.98 -0.22 -4.00
N MET A 64 -14.82 -0.78 -4.31
CA MET A 64 -13.71 -0.81 -3.37
C MET A 64 -12.91 0.49 -3.49
N GLU A 65 -12.79 1.24 -2.39
CA GLU A 65 -11.93 2.43 -2.32
C GLU A 65 -10.63 2.05 -1.61
N LEU A 66 -9.49 2.31 -2.23
CA LEU A 66 -8.16 2.09 -1.66
C LEU A 66 -7.36 3.39 -1.77
N CYS A 67 -6.87 3.94 -0.68
CA CYS A 67 -6.02 5.12 -0.70
C CYS A 67 -5.15 5.16 0.56
N ASN A 68 -3.83 5.18 0.39
CA ASN A 68 -2.88 5.27 1.50
C ASN A 68 -2.34 6.70 1.73
N SER A 69 -2.75 7.68 0.92
CA SER A 69 -2.33 9.07 1.08
C SER A 69 -3.08 9.77 2.21
N ALA A 70 -2.41 10.70 2.89
CA ALA A 70 -3.05 11.64 3.81
C ALA A 70 -3.73 12.82 3.10
N ASP A 71 -3.41 13.02 1.82
CA ASP A 71 -3.88 14.14 1.01
C ASP A 71 -5.36 14.03 0.64
N GLY A 72 -5.86 15.06 -0.03
CA GLY A 72 -7.18 15.08 -0.62
C GLY A 72 -7.20 14.42 -2.00
N PHE A 73 -8.34 13.79 -2.33
CA PHE A 73 -8.59 13.29 -3.67
C PHE A 73 -10.07 13.42 -4.05
N GLN A 74 -10.35 13.54 -5.34
CA GLN A 74 -11.71 13.54 -5.87
C GLN A 74 -12.02 12.20 -6.50
N VAL A 75 -13.24 11.75 -6.29
CA VAL A 75 -13.84 10.66 -7.05
C VAL A 75 -14.64 11.28 -8.18
N VAL A 76 -14.41 10.79 -9.38
CA VAL A 76 -15.02 11.33 -10.59
C VAL A 76 -15.77 10.22 -11.32
N ALA A 77 -17.01 10.50 -11.71
CA ALA A 77 -17.75 9.72 -12.67
C ALA A 77 -17.47 10.21 -14.10
N SER A 78 -17.09 9.29 -14.98
CA SER A 78 -16.90 9.52 -16.43
C SER A 78 -17.86 8.64 -17.23
N TYR A 79 -18.52 9.20 -18.24
CA TYR A 79 -19.61 8.61 -19.00
C TYR A 79 -19.77 9.32 -20.35
N ARG A 80 -20.63 8.83 -21.25
CA ARG A 80 -20.94 9.57 -22.49
C ARG A 80 -21.67 10.88 -22.17
N GLU A 81 -21.64 11.85 -23.08
CA GLU A 81 -22.46 13.05 -22.93
C GLU A 81 -23.95 12.70 -22.78
N LEU A 82 -24.65 13.48 -21.96
CA LEU A 82 -26.08 13.30 -21.71
C LEU A 82 -26.89 14.22 -22.64
N ALA A 83 -27.94 13.68 -23.24
CA ALA A 83 -28.88 14.48 -24.00
C ALA A 83 -29.67 15.43 -23.07
N PRO A 84 -30.21 16.56 -23.57
CA PRO A 84 -30.85 17.57 -22.72
C PRO A 84 -32.01 17.08 -21.85
N SER A 85 -32.68 15.99 -22.23
CA SER A 85 -33.76 15.39 -21.45
C SER A 85 -33.30 14.33 -20.44
N GLU A 86 -32.06 13.84 -20.56
CA GLU A 86 -31.52 12.79 -19.71
C GLU A 86 -31.15 13.36 -18.34
N GLN A 87 -31.58 12.70 -17.27
CA GLN A 87 -31.18 13.07 -15.91
C GLN A 87 -30.61 11.86 -15.20
N VAL A 88 -29.44 12.03 -14.59
CA VAL A 88 -28.78 11.00 -13.82
C VAL A 88 -28.26 11.60 -12.52
N ARG A 89 -28.69 11.04 -11.39
CA ARG A 89 -28.20 11.35 -10.06
C ARG A 89 -27.38 10.18 -9.55
N PHE A 90 -26.11 10.43 -9.32
CA PHE A 90 -25.16 9.46 -8.79
C PHE A 90 -24.97 9.68 -7.29
N SER A 91 -24.87 8.61 -6.52
CA SER A 91 -24.48 8.63 -5.12
C SER A 91 -23.23 7.79 -4.89
N TYR A 92 -22.29 8.34 -4.13
CA TYR A 92 -21.03 7.71 -3.77
C TYR A 92 -20.78 7.93 -2.27
N ALA A 93 -20.67 6.85 -1.51
CA ALA A 93 -20.37 6.90 -0.07
C ALA A 93 -21.27 7.88 0.72
N GLY A 94 -22.56 7.97 0.34
CA GLY A 94 -23.55 8.87 0.97
C GLY A 94 -23.61 10.29 0.37
N TYR A 95 -22.68 10.68 -0.49
CA TYR A 95 -22.75 11.95 -1.22
C TYR A 95 -23.52 11.77 -2.51
N SER A 96 -24.50 12.62 -2.79
CA SER A 96 -25.25 12.59 -4.04
C SER A 96 -24.97 13.82 -4.91
N ARG A 97 -24.85 13.60 -6.22
CA ARG A 97 -24.59 14.62 -7.24
C ARG A 97 -25.43 14.34 -8.47
N GLN A 98 -25.93 15.41 -9.09
CA GLN A 98 -26.45 15.34 -10.44
C GLN A 98 -25.26 15.26 -11.40
N LEU A 99 -25.31 14.33 -12.36
CA LEU A 99 -24.31 14.24 -13.41
C LEU A 99 -24.52 15.36 -14.43
N ASN A 100 -23.42 16.01 -14.81
CA ASN A 100 -23.37 17.06 -15.81
C ASN A 100 -23.57 16.48 -17.22
N ALA A 101 -24.03 17.31 -18.16
CA ALA A 101 -24.21 16.89 -19.54
C ALA A 101 -22.89 16.53 -20.26
N SER A 102 -21.75 17.03 -19.79
CA SER A 102 -20.44 16.93 -20.43
C SER A 102 -19.74 15.57 -20.34
N GLY A 103 -20.40 14.53 -19.81
CA GLY A 103 -19.78 13.20 -19.69
C GLY A 103 -18.77 13.03 -18.54
N TRP A 104 -18.64 14.03 -17.66
CA TRP A 104 -17.69 14.00 -16.56
C TRP A 104 -18.19 14.83 -15.38
N THR A 105 -18.17 14.26 -14.17
CA THR A 105 -18.62 14.93 -12.94
C THR A 105 -17.85 14.47 -11.71
N PRO A 106 -17.26 15.38 -10.91
CA PRO A 106 -16.77 15.06 -9.57
C PRO A 106 -17.94 14.69 -8.66
N VAL A 107 -17.94 13.46 -8.14
CA VAL A 107 -19.05 12.93 -7.32
C VAL A 107 -18.76 13.01 -5.83
N ALA A 108 -17.49 13.00 -5.42
CA ALA A 108 -17.10 13.16 -4.01
C ALA A 108 -15.70 13.76 -3.88
N ASN A 109 -15.49 14.55 -2.82
CA ASN A 109 -14.17 14.92 -2.34
C ASN A 109 -13.88 14.11 -1.08
N ARG A 110 -12.69 13.52 -1.00
CA ARG A 110 -12.24 12.61 0.04
C ARG A 110 -10.92 13.12 0.61
N VAL A 111 -10.67 12.83 1.89
CA VAL A 111 -9.47 13.29 2.59
C VAL A 111 -8.94 12.17 3.48
N GLY A 112 -7.62 12.04 3.51
CA GLY A 112 -6.90 11.09 4.32
C GLY A 112 -7.01 9.66 3.80
N ALA A 113 -6.30 8.74 4.46
CA ALA A 113 -6.30 7.35 4.05
C ALA A 113 -7.71 6.75 4.11
N LYS A 114 -8.02 5.90 3.13
CA LYS A 114 -9.31 5.22 2.99
C LYS A 114 -9.10 3.80 2.51
N PHE A 115 -9.86 2.88 3.09
CA PHE A 115 -9.90 1.50 2.64
C PHE A 115 -11.31 0.93 2.83
N GLY A 116 -11.76 0.11 1.89
CA GLY A 116 -12.97 -0.70 2.01
C GLY A 116 -14.10 -0.31 1.07
N MET A 117 -15.18 -1.08 1.14
CA MET A 117 -16.34 -0.92 0.28
C MET A 117 -17.07 0.40 0.52
N ARG A 118 -17.51 1.04 -0.56
CA ARG A 118 -18.32 2.25 -0.56
C ARG A 118 -19.62 2.01 -1.31
N PRO A 119 -20.78 2.28 -0.69
CA PRO A 119 -22.04 2.13 -1.38
C PRO A 119 -22.13 3.15 -2.52
N ILE A 120 -22.67 2.69 -3.65
CA ILE A 120 -23.04 3.53 -4.79
C ILE A 120 -24.52 3.35 -5.11
N GLY A 121 -25.11 4.38 -5.70
CA GLY A 121 -26.48 4.36 -6.19
C GLY A 121 -26.63 5.27 -7.38
N VAL A 122 -27.47 4.90 -8.33
CA VAL A 122 -27.71 5.68 -9.54
C VAL A 122 -29.20 5.70 -9.79
N GLN A 123 -29.77 6.90 -9.72
CA GLN A 123 -31.14 7.16 -10.12
C GLN A 123 -31.10 7.86 -11.47
N TYR A 124 -31.86 7.38 -12.44
CA TYR A 124 -31.86 7.95 -13.78
C TYR A 124 -33.28 8.03 -14.35
N SER A 125 -33.47 8.98 -15.25
CA SER A 125 -34.73 9.16 -15.96
C SER A 125 -34.51 9.63 -17.38
N ALA A 126 -35.37 9.14 -18.27
CA ALA A 126 -35.39 9.49 -19.69
C ALA A 126 -34.05 9.26 -20.42
N LEU A 127 -33.27 8.24 -20.02
CA LEU A 127 -32.09 7.78 -20.77
C LEU A 127 -32.54 7.31 -22.16
N GLN A 128 -31.99 7.94 -23.19
CA GLN A 128 -32.29 7.68 -24.59
C GLN A 128 -31.40 6.58 -25.19
N ALA A 129 -30.25 6.32 -24.57
CA ALA A 129 -29.33 5.25 -24.91
C ALA A 129 -28.73 4.65 -23.62
N PRO A 130 -28.15 3.43 -23.64
CA PRO A 130 -27.46 2.88 -22.49
C PRO A 130 -26.35 3.80 -21.99
N LEU A 131 -26.07 3.74 -20.69
CA LEU A 131 -25.06 4.56 -20.05
C LEU A 131 -24.13 3.69 -19.20
N ALA A 132 -22.84 3.72 -19.53
CA ALA A 132 -21.78 3.15 -18.69
C ALA A 132 -21.13 4.27 -17.89
N ILE A 133 -21.06 4.12 -16.57
CA ILE A 133 -20.39 5.07 -15.67
C ILE A 133 -19.14 4.43 -15.10
N ASN A 134 -17.98 5.04 -15.38
CA ASN A 134 -16.69 4.66 -14.83
C ASN A 134 -16.30 5.58 -13.69
N LEU A 135 -15.68 5.03 -12.65
CA LEU A 135 -15.16 5.81 -11.54
C LEU A 135 -13.63 5.89 -11.61
N THR A 136 -13.10 7.09 -11.40
CA THR A 136 -11.66 7.34 -11.34
C THR A 136 -11.33 8.27 -10.19
N ILE A 137 -10.08 8.24 -9.74
CA ILE A 137 -9.55 9.19 -8.76
C ILE A 137 -8.73 10.27 -9.46
N THR A 138 -8.88 11.52 -9.02
CA THR A 138 -7.98 12.63 -9.36
C THR A 138 -7.50 13.32 -8.09
N TYR A 139 -6.27 13.82 -8.09
CA TYR A 139 -5.67 14.54 -6.96
C TYR A 139 -5.89 16.05 -7.12
N PHE A 140 -5.91 16.79 -6.01
CA PHE A 140 -6.00 18.25 -5.98
C PHE A 140 -4.99 18.86 -5.02
#